data_AF-A0A9E5NVI2-F1
#
_entry.id   AF-A0A9E5NVI2-F1
#
_cell.length_a   1.000
_cell.length_b   1.000
_cell.length_c   1.000
_cell.angle_alpha   90.00
_cell.angle_beta   90.00
_cell.angle_gamma   90.00
#
_symmetry.space_group_name_H-M   'P 1'
#
loop_
_entity.id
_entity.type
_entity.pdbx_description
1 polymer ?
#
loop_
_entity_poly.entity_id
_entity_poly.type
_entity_poly.pdbx_seq_one_letter_code
_entity_poly.pdbx_strand_id
1 'polypeptide(L)'
;MSDTGLSPQHTNRLIQATSPYLLQHAHNPVDWYPWGEEALERARDEDKPILLSIGYSACHWCHVMERESFEDEAIAALMNEHFVNIKVDREERPDIDEIY
;
A
#
# COMPACT_ATOMS: atom_id res chain seq x y z
N MET A 1 15.12 7.59 31.84
CA MET A 1 15.30 7.06 30.48
C MET A 1 13.96 6.46 30.09
N SER A 2 13.09 7.31 29.56
CA SER A 2 11.71 6.95 29.22
C SER A 2 11.71 6.75 27.72
N ASP A 3 11.76 5.49 27.30
CA ASP A 3 11.56 5.09 25.92
C ASP A 3 10.09 5.38 25.57
N THR A 4 9.83 6.50 24.93
CA THR A 4 8.53 6.76 24.30
C THR A 4 8.47 5.91 23.04
N GLY A 5 8.01 4.67 23.19
CA GLY A 5 7.59 3.83 22.07
C GLY A 5 6.42 4.50 21.36
N LEU A 6 6.70 5.29 20.33
CA LEU A 6 5.69 5.91 19.49
C LEU A 6 4.95 4.81 18.73
N SER A 7 3.66 4.63 19.03
CA SER A 7 2.77 3.87 18.17
C SER A 7 2.69 4.53 16.79
N PRO A 8 2.64 3.75 15.70
CA PRO A 8 2.56 4.31 14.36
C PRO A 8 1.29 5.14 14.21
N GLN A 9 1.41 6.32 13.57
CA GLN A 9 0.31 7.27 13.39
C GLN A 9 -0.78 6.70 12.47
N HIS A 10 -0.38 5.87 11.50
CA HIS A 10 -1.27 5.19 10.57
C HIS A 10 -1.04 3.68 10.62
N THR A 11 -2.09 2.92 10.36
CA THR A 11 -1.99 1.49 10.14
C THR A 11 -3.10 1.09 9.17
N ASN A 12 -2.71 0.56 8.02
CA ASN A 12 -3.63 0.06 6.99
C ASN A 12 -3.70 -1.48 7.02
N ARG A 13 -4.42 -2.08 6.06
CA ARG A 13 -4.72 -3.52 6.04
C ARG A 13 -3.49 -4.39 5.82
N LEU A 14 -2.40 -3.83 5.28
CA LEU A 14 -1.18 -4.59 5.03
C LEU A 14 -0.50 -5.08 6.32
N ILE A 15 -0.88 -4.57 7.50
CA ILE A 15 -0.40 -5.08 8.79
C ILE A 15 -0.74 -6.56 9.01
N GLN A 16 -1.71 -7.10 8.28
CA GLN A 16 -2.11 -8.52 8.32
C GLN A 16 -1.43 -9.37 7.23
N ALA A 17 -0.56 -8.78 6.41
CA ALA A 17 0.14 -9.50 5.35
C ALA A 17 1.26 -10.39 5.89
N THR A 18 1.63 -11.41 5.12
CA THR A 18 2.82 -12.25 5.40
C THR A 18 4.07 -11.76 4.67
N SER A 19 3.90 -11.10 3.52
CA SER A 19 5.00 -10.51 2.77
C SER A 19 5.73 -9.46 3.59
N PRO A 20 7.07 -9.59 3.77
CA PRO A 20 7.88 -8.54 4.37
C PRO A 20 7.81 -7.21 3.62
N TYR A 21 7.69 -7.24 2.28
CA TYR A 21 7.57 -6.05 1.45
C TYR A 21 6.23 -5.33 1.70
N LEU A 22 5.12 -6.05 1.78
CA LEU A 22 3.82 -5.43 2.10
C LEU A 22 3.79 -4.87 3.52
N LEU A 23 4.38 -5.58 4.48
CA LEU A 23 4.45 -5.13 5.87
C LEU A 23 5.25 -3.82 6.04
N GLN A 24 6.25 -3.56 5.20
CA GLN A 24 6.98 -2.28 5.20
C GLN A 24 6.04 -1.08 4.94
N HIS A 25 5.00 -1.28 4.14
CA HIS A 25 4.03 -0.23 3.80
C HIS A 25 2.80 -0.18 4.74
N ALA A 26 2.77 -1.02 5.78
CA ALA A 26 1.60 -1.16 6.66
C ALA A 26 1.27 0.11 7.47
N HIS A 27 2.26 0.99 7.63
CA HIS A 27 2.13 2.22 8.41
C HIS A 27 2.15 3.50 7.55
N ASN A 28 2.06 3.35 6.22
CA ASN A 28 1.95 4.50 5.33
C ASN A 28 0.55 5.13 5.47
N PRO A 29 0.43 6.47 5.36
CA PRO A 29 -0.85 7.19 5.39
C PRO A 29 -1.79 6.80 4.23
N VAL A 30 -1.25 6.27 3.14
CA VAL A 30 -2.07 5.69 2.06
C VAL A 30 -2.83 4.47 2.61
N ASP A 31 -4.14 4.42 2.37
CA ASP A 31 -5.05 3.33 2.76
C ASP A 31 -4.85 2.13 1.83
N TRP A 32 -3.71 1.45 2.00
CA TRP A 32 -3.35 0.31 1.17
C TRP A 32 -4.21 -0.91 1.49
N TYR A 33 -4.65 -1.54 0.41
CA TYR A 33 -5.22 -2.88 0.38
C TYR A 33 -4.22 -3.87 -0.20
N PRO A 34 -4.18 -5.12 0.30
CA PRO A 34 -3.62 -6.20 -0.49
C PRO A 34 -4.52 -6.49 -1.69
N TRP A 35 -3.98 -7.12 -2.73
CA TRP A 35 -4.82 -7.62 -3.81
C TRP A 35 -5.81 -8.66 -3.29
N GLY A 36 -7.10 -8.45 -3.56
CA GLY A 36 -8.15 -9.39 -3.16
C GLY A 36 -9.55 -8.86 -3.43
N GLU A 37 -10.54 -9.71 -3.16
CA GLU A 37 -11.96 -9.43 -3.39
C GLU A 37 -12.41 -8.16 -2.68
N GLU A 38 -12.00 -7.94 -1.41
CA GLU A 38 -12.37 -6.75 -0.63
C GLU A 38 -12.02 -5.43 -1.36
N ALA A 39 -10.82 -5.35 -1.97
CA ALA A 39 -10.38 -4.15 -2.67
C ALA A 39 -11.11 -3.96 -4.01
N LEU A 40 -11.34 -5.06 -4.72
CA LEU A 40 -12.01 -5.05 -6.02
C LEU A 40 -13.51 -4.73 -5.89
N GLU A 41 -14.16 -5.26 -4.86
CA GLU A 41 -15.56 -4.96 -4.52
C GLU A 41 -15.69 -3.50 -4.08
N ARG A 42 -14.81 -3.02 -3.19
CA ARG A 42 -14.81 -1.60 -2.78
C ARG A 42 -14.67 -0.66 -3.96
N ALA A 43 -13.75 -0.92 -4.89
CA ALA A 43 -13.58 -0.10 -6.08
C ALA A 43 -14.84 -0.08 -6.96
N ARG A 44 -15.53 -1.21 -7.09
CA ARG A 44 -16.79 -1.32 -7.82
C ARG A 44 -17.93 -0.58 -7.11
N ASP A 45 -18.07 -0.77 -5.81
CA ASP A 45 -19.18 -0.20 -5.01
C ASP A 45 -19.05 1.31 -4.86
N GLU A 46 -17.83 1.82 -4.74
CA GLU A 46 -17.54 3.25 -4.67
C GLU A 46 -17.41 3.93 -6.05
N ASP A 47 -17.48 3.17 -7.15
CA ASP A 47 -17.21 3.63 -8.52
C ASP A 47 -15.88 4.42 -8.62
N LYS A 48 -14.84 3.90 -7.95
CA LYS A 48 -13.52 4.51 -7.88
C LYS A 48 -12.49 3.72 -8.69
N PRO A 49 -11.59 4.40 -9.43
CA PRO A 49 -10.48 3.73 -10.08
C PRO A 49 -9.54 3.07 -9.07
N ILE A 50 -8.90 1.99 -9.51
CA ILE A 50 -7.84 1.31 -8.74
C ILE A 50 -6.49 1.91 -9.10
N LEU A 51 -5.72 2.30 -8.08
CA LEU A 51 -4.29 2.55 -8.22
C LEU A 51 -3.54 1.30 -7.81
N LEU A 52 -3.03 0.55 -8.80
CA LEU A 52 -2.28 -0.68 -8.58
C LEU A 52 -0.78 -0.38 -8.51
N SER A 53 -0.15 -0.65 -7.37
CA SER A 53 1.29 -0.48 -7.15
C SER A 53 1.95 -1.83 -6.89
N ILE A 54 2.61 -2.36 -7.93
CA ILE A 54 3.35 -3.62 -7.89
C ILE A 54 4.82 -3.33 -7.61
N GLY A 55 5.44 -4.08 -6.70
CA GLY A 55 6.88 -4.00 -6.48
C GLY A 55 7.42 -5.20 -5.72
N TYR A 56 8.68 -5.10 -5.30
CA TYR A 56 9.40 -6.15 -4.57
C TYR A 56 10.49 -5.51 -3.70
N SER A 57 10.94 -6.26 -2.69
CA SER A 57 11.81 -5.77 -1.61
C SER A 57 13.16 -5.18 -2.05
N ALA A 58 13.71 -5.58 -3.21
CA ALA A 58 14.99 -5.08 -3.73
C ALA A 58 14.84 -3.99 -4.81
N CYS A 59 13.64 -3.45 -5.03
CA CYS A 59 13.43 -2.42 -6.05
C CYS A 59 13.83 -1.03 -5.54
N HIS A 60 14.87 -0.46 -6.15
CA HIS A 60 15.36 0.88 -5.79
C HIS A 60 14.29 1.98 -5.94
N TRP A 61 13.52 1.95 -7.03
CA TRP A 61 12.52 2.99 -7.31
C TRP A 61 11.24 2.87 -6.48
N CYS A 62 10.92 1.68 -5.97
CA CYS A 62 9.82 1.52 -5.01
C CYS A 62 10.09 2.28 -3.71
N HIS A 63 11.34 2.25 -3.22
CA HIS A 63 11.74 2.99 -2.02
C HIS A 63 11.75 4.51 -2.25
N VAL A 64 12.14 4.96 -3.45
CA VAL A 64 12.10 6.40 -3.80
C VAL A 64 10.66 6.89 -3.86
N MET A 65 9.76 6.14 -4.52
CA MET A 65 8.34 6.48 -4.62
C MET A 65 7.64 6.45 -3.26
N GLU A 66 8.00 5.51 -2.39
CA GLU A 66 7.49 5.46 -1.02
C GLU A 66 7.84 6.73 -0.24
N ARG A 67 9.14 7.04 -0.16
CA ARG A 67 9.63 8.19 0.61
C ARG A 67 9.11 9.53 0.09
N GLU A 68 8.95 9.67 -1.22
CA GLU A 68 8.61 10.95 -1.84
C GLU A 68 7.10 11.13 -2.04
N SER A 69 6.31 10.05 -1.97
CA SER A 69 4.87 10.11 -2.25
C SER A 69 4.02 9.40 -1.21
N PHE A 70 4.32 8.15 -0.85
CA PHE A 70 3.41 7.33 -0.04
C PHE A 70 3.47 7.63 1.46
N GLU A 71 4.57 8.22 1.94
CA GLU A 71 4.72 8.71 3.32
C GLU A 71 4.21 10.15 3.50
N ASP A 72 3.95 10.88 2.41
CA ASP A 72 3.45 12.25 2.46
C ASP A 72 1.92 12.28 2.70
N GLU A 73 1.51 12.93 3.79
CA GLU A 73 0.11 13.01 4.22
C GLU A 73 -0.81 13.69 3.20
N ALA A 74 -0.33 14.72 2.50
CA ALA A 74 -1.15 15.46 1.55
C ALA A 74 -1.36 14.66 0.27
N ILE A 75 -0.31 13.99 -0.22
CA ILE A 75 -0.39 13.08 -1.36
C ILE A 75 -1.28 11.88 -1.01
N ALA A 76 -1.07 11.28 0.16
CA ALA A 76 -1.88 10.15 0.62
C ALA A 76 -3.36 10.51 0.76
N ALA A 77 -3.69 11.71 1.26
CA ALA A 77 -5.07 12.18 1.32
C ALA A 77 -5.72 12.25 -0.07
N LEU A 78 -5.01 12.82 -1.06
CA LEU A 78 -5.49 12.86 -2.45
C LEU A 78 -5.65 11.46 -3.04
N MET A 79 -4.69 10.57 -2.78
CA MET A 79 -4.77 9.18 -3.22
C MET A 79 -5.97 8.45 -2.62
N ASN A 80 -6.20 8.60 -1.32
CA ASN A 80 -7.29 7.95 -0.59
C ASN A 80 -8.67 8.52 -0.98
N GLU A 81 -8.73 9.81 -1.35
CA GLU A 81 -9.96 10.44 -1.84
C GLU A 81 -10.37 9.86 -3.21
N HIS A 82 -9.40 9.72 -4.12
CA HIS A 82 -9.69 9.45 -5.53
C HIS A 82 -9.53 7.99 -5.96
N PHE A 83 -8.83 7.15 -5.20
CA PHE A 83 -8.51 5.78 -5.61
C PHE A 83 -8.80 4.76 -4.52
N VAL A 84 -9.03 3.52 -4.95
CA VAL A 84 -8.75 2.35 -4.12
C VAL A 84 -7.30 1.93 -4.37
N ASN A 85 -6.46 2.11 -3.37
CA ASN A 85 -5.02 1.90 -3.46
C ASN A 85 -4.68 0.44 -3.15
N ILE A 86 -4.13 -0.29 -4.13
CA ILE A 86 -3.76 -1.70 -3.98
C ILE A 86 -2.24 -1.87 -4.09
N LYS A 87 -1.64 -2.49 -3.09
CA LYS A 87 -0.21 -2.86 -3.07
C LYS A 87 -0.05 -4.35 -3.35
N VAL A 88 0.85 -4.70 -4.25
CA VAL A 88 1.13 -6.10 -4.61
C VAL A 88 2.63 -6.39 -4.49
N ASP A 89 2.93 -7.49 -3.82
CA ASP A 89 4.26 -8.10 -3.86
C ASP A 89 4.37 -9.01 -5.07
N ARG A 90 5.25 -8.64 -5.99
CA ARG A 90 5.55 -9.41 -7.20
C ARG A 90 6.09 -10.80 -6.88
N GLU A 91 6.85 -10.97 -5.78
CA GLU A 91 7.45 -12.26 -5.42
C GLU A 91 6.39 -13.27 -4.97
N GLU A 92 5.30 -12.79 -4.34
CA GLU A 92 4.16 -13.63 -3.95
C GLU A 92 3.12 -13.78 -5.07
N ARG A 93 2.97 -12.76 -5.94
CA ARG A 93 1.94 -12.71 -7.01
C ARG A 93 2.53 -12.37 -8.39
N PRO A 94 3.41 -13.22 -8.94
CA PRO A 94 3.95 -13.01 -10.28
C PRO A 94 2.86 -13.06 -11.37
N ASP A 95 1.75 -13.76 -11.10
CA ASP A 95 0.59 -13.87 -11.98
C ASP A 95 -0.10 -12.51 -12.24
N ILE A 96 -0.04 -11.58 -11.28
CA ILE A 96 -0.61 -10.23 -11.44
C ILE A 96 0.36 -9.34 -12.22
N ASP A 97 1.65 -9.40 -11.90
CA ASP A 97 2.73 -8.63 -12.54
C ASP A 97 2.89 -8.95 -14.03
N GLU A 98 2.58 -10.18 -14.45
CA GLU A 98 2.60 -10.54 -15.87
C GLU A 98 1.46 -9.92 -16.69
N ILE A 99 0.36 -9.54 -16.04
CA ILE A 99 -0.86 -9.03 -16.69
C ILE A 99 -0.88 -7.50 -16.73
N TYR A 100 -0.37 -6.84 -15.68
CA TYR A 100 -0.46 -5.40 -15.47
C TYR A 100 0.91 -4.75 -15.28
#